data_AF-A0A354DE40-F1
#
_entry.id   AF-A0A354DE40-F1
#
_cell.length_a   1.000
_cell.length_b   1.000
_cell.length_c   1.000
_cell.angle_alpha   90.00
_cell.angle_beta   90.00
_cell.angle_gamma   90.00
#
_symmetry.space_group_name_H-M   'P 1'
#
loop_
_entity.id
_entity.type
_entity.pdbx_description
1 polymer ?
#
loop_
_entity_poly.entity_id
_entity_poly.type
_entity_poly.pdbx_seq_one_letter_code
_entity_poly.pdbx_strand_id
1 'polypeptide(L)' 'EGVGYQLRKESPDKEFYFASKYLVCPNMKVNNLKKVVDCLETMQPQIYVPEEVADKARASLERMLLVEAK' A
#
# COMPACT_ATOMS: atom_id res chain seq x y z
N GLU A 1 -9.55 0.74 10.05
CA GLU A 1 -8.76 1.99 10.03
C GLU A 1 -7.61 1.90 9.04
N GLY A 2 -7.19 3.02 8.46
CA GLY A 2 -6.11 3.12 7.46
C GLY A 2 -5.04 4.10 7.94
N VAL A 3 -4.81 5.18 7.19
CA VAL A 3 -3.88 6.27 7.55
C VAL A 3 -4.14 6.80 8.96
N GLY A 4 -5.40 6.91 9.39
CA GLY A 4 -5.72 7.43 10.73
C GLY A 4 -5.17 6.63 11.90
N TYR A 5 -4.93 5.32 11.74
CA TYR A 5 -4.24 4.53 12.75
C TYR A 5 -2.78 4.94 12.89
N GLN A 6 -2.07 5.11 11.76
CA GLN A 6 -0.66 5.53 11.77
C GLN A 6 -0.50 6.94 12.35
N LEU A 7 -1.37 7.87 11.95
CA LEU A 7 -1.36 9.25 12.47
C LEU A 7 -1.43 9.30 14.01
N ARG A 8 -2.36 8.54 14.61
CA ARG A 8 -2.48 8.45 16.07
C ARG A 8 -1.31 7.74 16.73
N LYS A 9 -0.71 6.76 16.04
CA LYS A 9 0.48 6.06 16.54
C LYS A 9 1.71 6.96 16.56
N GLU A 10 1.90 7.77 15.52
CA GLU A 10 3.06 8.66 15.36
C GLU A 10 2.92 9.97 16.15
N SER A 11 1.69 10.39 16.47
CA SER A 11 1.42 11.61 17.24
C SER A 11 0.30 11.35 18.25
N PRO A 12 0.58 10.65 19.35
CA PRO A 12 -0.43 10.25 20.34
C PRO A 12 -1.07 11.43 21.07
N ASP A 13 -0.35 12.55 21.18
CA ASP A 13 -0.82 13.74 21.89
C ASP A 13 -1.72 14.66 21.03
N LYS A 14 -1.97 14.29 19.77
CA LYS A 14 -2.77 15.10 18.82
C LYS A 14 -4.12 14.46 18.55
N GLU A 15 -5.13 15.30 18.40
CA GLU A 15 -6.44 14.89 17.89
C GLU A 15 -6.50 15.04 16.37
N PHE A 16 -7.01 14.02 15.68
CA PHE A 16 -7.12 14.00 14.22
C PHE A 16 -8.58 14.04 13.78
N TYR A 17 -8.96 15.08 13.05
CA TYR A 17 -10.31 15.26 12.49
C TYR A 17 -10.33 14.87 11.01
N PHE A 18 -11.13 13.86 10.67
CA PHE A 18 -11.29 13.40 9.29
C PHE A 18 -12.48 14.06 8.63
N ALA A 19 -12.32 14.48 7.37
CA ALA A 19 -13.38 15.15 6.60
C ALA A 19 -14.65 14.29 6.43
N SER A 20 -14.52 12.96 6.47
CA SER A 20 -15.64 12.04 6.34
C SER A 20 -15.34 10.70 7.00
N LYS A 21 -16.40 10.06 7.54
CA LYS A 21 -16.35 8.67 8.01
C LYS A 21 -16.27 7.64 6.87
N TYR A 22 -16.48 8.07 5.63
CA TYR A 22 -16.50 7.21 4.44
C TYR A 22 -15.16 7.16 3.70
N LEU A 23 -14.07 7.65 4.30
CA LEU A 23 -12.72 7.53 3.77
C LEU A 23 -12.17 6.09 3.92
N VAL A 24 -12.88 5.14 3.33
CA VAL A 24 -12.56 3.72 3.35
C VAL A 24 -12.46 3.23 1.91
N CYS A 25 -11.30 2.70 1.52
CA CYS A 25 -11.11 2.01 0.25
C CYS A 25 -11.45 0.53 0.41
N PRO A 26 -12.53 0.01 -0.22
CA PRO A 26 -12.91 -1.40 -0.11
C PRO A 26 -11.81 -2.36 -0.56
N ASN A 27 -11.10 -2.01 -1.64
CA ASN A 27 -10.01 -2.84 -2.19
C ASN A 27 -8.86 -3.02 -1.20
N MET A 28 -8.52 -1.97 -0.43
CA MET A 28 -7.51 -2.08 0.63
C MET A 28 -7.93 -2.97 1.79
N LYS A 29 -9.25 -3.21 1.97
CA LYS A 29 -9.81 -4.06 3.03
C LYS A 29 -10.05 -5.50 2.61
N VAL A 30 -9.72 -5.84 1.37
CA VAL A 30 -9.69 -7.24 0.92
C VAL A 30 -8.59 -8.03 1.64
N ASN A 31 -7.50 -7.36 2.04
CA ASN A 31 -6.41 -7.95 2.80
C ASN A 31 -6.74 -8.04 4.30
N ASN A 32 -6.53 -9.21 4.90
CA ASN A 32 -6.74 -9.47 6.32
C ASN A 32 -5.69 -10.48 6.85
N LEU A 33 -5.60 -10.62 8.17
CA LEU A 33 -4.57 -11.46 8.81
C LEU A 33 -4.59 -12.91 8.35
N LYS A 34 -5.79 -13.50 8.19
CA LYS A 34 -5.93 -14.87 7.70
C LYS A 34 -5.32 -15.03 6.32
N LYS A 35 -5.65 -14.14 5.38
CA LYS A 35 -5.10 -14.17 4.02
C LYS A 35 -3.59 -13.97 3.98
N VAL A 36 -3.05 -13.17 4.90
CA VAL A 36 -1.59 -12.97 5.01
C VAL A 36 -0.91 -14.26 5.47
N VAL A 37 -1.46 -14.95 6.46
CA VAL A 37 -0.97 -16.27 6.89
C VAL A 37 -1.06 -17.27 5.74
N ASP A 38 -2.23 -17.39 5.11
CA ASP A 38 -2.45 -18.30 3.98
C ASP A 38 -1.44 -17.99 2.83
N CYS A 39 -1.14 -16.71 2.58
CA CYS A 39 -0.18 -16.26 1.56
C CYS A 39 1.27 -16.69 1.88
N LEU A 40 1.68 -16.58 3.14
CA LEU A 40 3.02 -16.98 3.58
C LEU A 40 3.21 -18.50 3.57
N GLU A 41 2.17 -19.26 3.92
CA GLU A 41 2.22 -20.74 3.93
C GLU A 41 2.23 -21.31 2.51
N THR A 42 1.48 -20.70 1.60
CA THR A 42 1.30 -21.20 0.23
C THR A 42 2.22 -20.54 -0.79
N MET A 43 2.87 -19.43 -0.44
CA MET A 43 3.61 -18.54 -1.36
C MET A 43 2.75 -18.06 -2.53
N GLN A 44 1.44 -17.88 -2.32
CA GLN A 44 0.46 -17.47 -3.33
C GLN A 44 -0.43 -16.33 -2.83
N PRO A 45 -0.93 -15.46 -3.73
CA PRO A 45 -0.74 -15.48 -5.18
C PRO A 45 0.62 -14.93 -5.61
N GLN A 46 1.25 -15.57 -6.59
CA GLN A 46 2.40 -15.02 -7.28
C GLN A 46 1.94 -13.99 -8.32
N ILE A 47 2.47 -12.77 -8.21
CA ILE A 47 2.17 -11.70 -9.18
C ILE A 47 3.16 -11.79 -10.33
N TYR A 48 2.63 -11.92 -11.56
CA TYR A 48 3.40 -11.90 -12.80
C TYR A 48 2.95 -10.74 -13.68
N VAL A 49 3.93 -10.06 -14.30
CA VAL A 49 3.72 -9.00 -15.28
C VAL A 49 4.55 -9.36 -16.51
N PRO A 50 3.98 -9.32 -17.73
CA PRO A 50 4.75 -9.56 -18.96
C PRO A 50 5.95 -8.60 -19.07
N GLU A 51 7.08 -9.11 -19.54
CA GLU A 51 8.37 -8.40 -19.56
C GLU A 51 8.27 -7.04 -20.26
N GLU A 52 7.64 -6.99 -21.44
CA GLU A 52 7.46 -5.74 -22.19
C GLU A 52 6.72 -4.64 -21.38
N VAL A 53 5.71 -5.04 -20.61
CA VAL A 53 4.95 -4.11 -19.76
C VAL A 53 5.78 -3.70 -18.54
N ALA A 54 6.44 -4.67 -17.91
CA ALA A 54 7.29 -4.44 -16.75
C ALA A 54 8.44 -3.48 -17.07
N ASP A 55 9.10 -3.62 -18.21
CA ASP A 55 10.25 -2.80 -18.60
C ASP A 55 9.84 -1.35 -18.87
N LYS A 56 8.73 -1.13 -19.58
CA LYS A 56 8.20 0.21 -19.84
C LYS A 56 7.76 0.92 -18.54
N ALA A 57 7.11 0.19 -17.64
CA ALA A 57 6.72 0.70 -16.33
C ALA A 57 7.94 1.00 -15.46
N ARG A 58 8.93 0.10 -15.44
CA ARG A 58 10.17 0.24 -14.66
C ARG A 58 10.95 1.48 -15.08
N ALA A 59 11.15 1.70 -16.37
CA ALA A 59 11.84 2.89 -16.87
C ALA A 59 11.19 4.21 -16.39
N SER A 60 9.87 4.23 -16.23
CA SER A 60 9.15 5.40 -15.70
C SER A 60 9.36 5.58 -14.20
N LEU A 61 9.33 4.49 -13.43
CA LEU A 61 9.59 4.50 -11.99
C LEU A 61 11.05 4.86 -11.67
N GLU A 62 12.01 4.35 -12.44
CA GLU A 62 13.43 4.67 -12.29
C GLU A 62 13.68 6.16 -12.48
N ARG A 63 13.09 6.78 -13.51
CA ARG A 63 13.19 8.24 -13.71
C ARG A 63 12.57 9.04 -12.57
N MET A 64 11.46 8.58 -12.00
CA MET A 64 10.83 9.21 -10.83
C MET A 64 11.77 9.18 -9.64
N LEU A 65 12.38 8.03 -9.34
CA LEU A 65 13.28 7.89 -8.19
C LEU A 65 14.57 8.70 -8.33
N LEU A 66 15.08 8.90 -9.55
CA LEU A 66 16.27 9.70 -9.81
C LEU A 66 16.11 11.19 -9.50
N VAL A 67 14.87 11.71 -9.51
CA VAL A 67 14.60 13.13 -9.21
C VAL A 67 14.18 13.39 -7.77
N GLU A 68 13.70 12.36 -7.06
CA GLU A 68 13.30 12.42 -5.64
C GLU A 68 14.50 12.36 -4.68
N ALA A 69 15.66 11.86 -5.12
CA ALA A 69 16.90 11.88 -4.35
C ALA A 69 17.50 13.30 -4.32
N LYS A 70 16.90 14.19 -3.54
CA LYS A 70 17.46 15.49 -3.15
C LYS A 70 17.51 15.62 -1.63
#